data_AF-A0A6I5RMW5-F1
#
_entry.id   AF-A0A6I5RMW5-F1
#
_cell.length_a   1.000
_cell.length_b   1.000
_cell.length_c   1.000
_cell.angle_alpha   90.00
_cell.angle_beta   90.00
_cell.angle_gamma   90.00
#
_symmetry.space_group_name_H-M   'P 1'
#
loop_
_entity.id
_entity.type
_entity.pdbx_description
1 polymer ?
#
loop_
_entity_poly.entity_id
_entity_poly.type
_entity_poly.pdbx_seq_one_letter_code
_entity_poly.pdbx_strand_id
1 'polypeptide(L)'
;MASKSGWSTPPTSFKETIDDAVGKRAREMALAILSEVVERSPVGNPDLWKANIELKAKNTALADAYDARAAEAGRKKLTKRERKENYFVGARAAGQGYVGGRFRGNNFVTIDEPGYYEVSRVDPSGSATIQAGSATIYAAPPYSTIYIQNNLIYGQRLESGHSTQAPDGVYGLAFASVAEAYR
;
A
#
# COMPACT_ATOMS: atom_id res chain seq x y z
N MET A 1 -34.77 42.97 -10.88
CA MET A 1 -33.43 43.31 -10.37
C MET A 1 -32.92 42.14 -9.55
N ALA A 2 -31.87 41.45 -9.98
CA ALA A 2 -31.27 40.37 -9.19
C ALA A 2 -30.59 40.99 -7.96
N SER A 3 -31.00 40.59 -6.74
CA SER A 3 -30.31 41.01 -5.53
C SER A 3 -28.89 40.43 -5.56
N LYS A 4 -27.89 41.29 -5.71
CA LYS A 4 -26.50 40.92 -5.44
C LYS A 4 -26.36 40.77 -3.92
N SER A 5 -26.73 39.61 -3.38
CA SER A 5 -26.39 39.30 -2.00
C SER A 5 -24.88 39.14 -1.94
N GLY A 6 -24.21 40.06 -1.24
CA GLY A 6 -22.81 39.90 -0.88
C GLY A 6 -22.62 38.67 0.01
N TRP A 7 -21.37 38.41 0.36
CA TRP A 7 -21.01 37.33 1.30
C TRP A 7 -21.87 37.40 2.58
N SER A 8 -22.43 36.25 2.96
CA SER A 8 -23.40 36.13 4.06
C SER A 8 -22.76 36.03 5.46
N THR A 9 -21.45 35.82 5.55
CA THR A 9 -20.76 35.73 6.85
C THR A 9 -20.32 37.11 7.32
N PRO A 10 -20.69 37.54 8.54
CA PRO A 10 -20.22 38.80 9.10
C PRO A 10 -18.68 38.85 9.18
N PRO A 11 -18.03 40.01 8.90
CA PRO A 11 -16.59 40.15 9.08
C PRO A 11 -16.09 39.82 10.50
N THR A 12 -16.94 39.99 11.51
CA THR A 12 -16.63 39.65 12.91
C THR A 12 -16.44 38.15 13.15
N SER A 13 -17.00 37.29 12.30
CA SER A 13 -16.83 35.83 12.34
C SER A 13 -15.88 35.30 11.26
N PHE A 14 -15.17 36.21 10.58
CA PHE A 14 -14.29 35.83 9.47
C PHE A 14 -13.12 34.96 9.94
N LYS A 15 -12.57 35.25 11.12
CA LYS A 15 -11.48 34.49 11.70
C LYS A 15 -11.86 33.02 11.83
N GLU A 16 -12.99 32.73 12.48
CA GLU A 16 -13.47 31.35 12.68
C GLU A 16 -13.74 30.65 11.34
N THR A 17 -14.27 31.40 10.36
CA THR A 17 -14.52 30.87 9.01
C THR A 17 -13.23 30.44 8.31
N ILE A 18 -12.15 31.23 8.45
CA ILE A 18 -10.85 30.89 7.87
C ILE A 18 -10.22 29.72 8.62
N ASP A 19 -10.24 29.74 9.96
CA ASP A 19 -9.69 28.66 10.79
C ASP A 19 -10.32 27.30 10.40
N ASP A 20 -11.64 27.26 10.26
CA ASP A 20 -12.38 26.05 9.85
C ASP A 20 -12.05 25.63 8.40
N ALA A 21 -12.02 26.59 7.47
CA ALA A 21 -11.76 26.32 6.06
C ALA A 21 -10.34 25.77 5.82
N VAL A 22 -9.34 26.40 6.45
CA VAL A 22 -7.93 25.98 6.38
C VAL A 22 -7.76 24.61 7.00
N GLY A 23 -8.29 24.40 8.21
CA GLY A 23 -8.24 23.10 8.88
C GLY A 23 -8.90 22.00 8.05
N LYS A 24 -10.07 22.27 7.46
CA LYS A 24 -10.77 21.31 6.60
C LYS A 24 -9.94 20.93 5.37
N ARG A 25 -9.41 21.90 4.63
CA ARG A 25 -8.61 21.60 3.43
C ARG A 25 -7.30 20.89 3.73
N ALA A 26 -6.62 21.27 4.81
CA ALA A 26 -5.41 20.58 5.25
C ALA A 26 -5.69 19.10 5.56
N ARG A 27 -6.77 18.81 6.29
CA ARG A 27 -7.17 17.43 6.62
C ARG A 27 -7.54 16.62 5.38
N GLU A 28 -8.31 17.18 4.46
CA GLU A 28 -8.69 16.49 3.22
C GLU A 28 -7.48 16.12 2.36
N MET A 29 -6.54 17.06 2.17
CA MET A 29 -5.30 16.78 1.42
C MET A 29 -4.44 15.72 2.14
N ALA A 30 -4.29 15.82 3.46
CA ALA A 30 -3.54 14.84 4.25
C ALA A 30 -4.17 13.44 4.17
N LEU A 31 -5.50 13.32 4.20
CA LEU A 31 -6.21 12.04 4.04
C LEU A 31 -6.01 11.44 2.64
N ALA A 32 -6.02 12.28 1.60
CA ALA A 32 -5.75 11.84 0.24
C ALA A 32 -4.32 11.31 0.11
N ILE A 33 -3.31 12.04 0.63
CA ILE A 33 -1.91 11.60 0.62
C ILE A 33 -1.74 10.31 1.42
N LEU A 34 -2.31 10.22 2.63
CA LEU A 34 -2.23 9.03 3.46
C LEU A 34 -2.80 7.81 2.73
N SER A 35 -4.00 7.94 2.14
CA SER A 35 -4.66 6.85 1.41
C SER A 35 -3.81 6.39 0.23
N GLU A 36 -3.33 7.32 -0.60
CA GLU A 36 -2.46 7.01 -1.75
C GLU A 36 -1.17 6.32 -1.34
N VAL A 37 -0.49 6.80 -0.29
CA VAL A 37 0.73 6.17 0.23
C VAL A 37 0.45 4.75 0.71
N VAL A 38 -0.63 4.54 1.47
CA VAL A 38 -0.98 3.22 2.00
C VAL A 38 -1.36 2.24 0.88
N GLU A 39 -2.16 2.68 -0.09
CA GLU A 39 -2.62 1.83 -1.18
C GLU A 39 -1.49 1.44 -2.14
N ARG A 40 -0.56 2.35 -2.42
CA ARG A 40 0.64 2.09 -3.23
C ARG A 40 1.70 1.29 -2.48
N SER A 41 1.68 1.31 -1.15
CA SER A 41 2.66 0.59 -0.34
C SER A 41 2.62 -0.92 -0.64
N PRO A 42 3.76 -1.54 -1.00
CA PRO A 42 3.80 -2.95 -1.28
C PRO A 42 3.53 -3.77 -0.02
N VAL A 43 2.84 -4.89 -0.21
CA VAL A 43 2.60 -5.85 0.88
C VAL A 43 3.68 -6.94 0.91
N GLY A 44 4.35 -7.21 -0.20
CA GLY A 44 5.23 -8.37 -0.35
C GLY A 44 4.41 -9.61 -0.68
N ASN A 45 4.69 -10.21 -1.83
CA ASN A 45 4.04 -11.43 -2.30
C ASN A 45 5.11 -12.50 -2.57
N PRO A 46 5.22 -13.56 -1.74
CA PRO A 46 6.18 -14.63 -1.94
C PRO A 46 6.08 -15.31 -3.31
N ASP A 47 4.91 -15.35 -3.94
CA ASP A 47 4.75 -15.99 -5.25
C ASP A 47 5.49 -15.26 -6.37
N LEU A 48 5.86 -13.98 -6.14
CA LEU A 48 6.67 -13.17 -7.07
C LEU A 48 8.17 -13.24 -6.77
N TRP A 49 8.59 -13.95 -5.72
CA TRP A 49 10.01 -14.05 -5.38
C TRP A 49 10.72 -14.98 -6.36
N LYS A 50 11.89 -14.57 -6.84
CA LYS A 50 12.68 -15.29 -7.85
C LYS A 50 12.83 -16.78 -7.52
N ALA A 51 13.19 -17.13 -6.28
CA ALA A 51 13.33 -18.53 -5.86
C ALA A 51 12.03 -19.35 -5.98
N ASN A 52 10.88 -18.74 -5.72
CA ASN A 52 9.57 -19.39 -5.83
C ASN A 52 9.13 -19.52 -7.30
N ILE A 53 9.40 -18.50 -8.12
CA ILE A 53 9.18 -18.56 -9.57
C ILE A 53 10.02 -19.69 -10.19
N GLU A 54 11.30 -19.76 -9.85
CA GLU A 54 12.23 -20.78 -10.35
C GLU A 54 11.82 -22.19 -9.90
N LEU A 55 11.48 -22.37 -8.62
CA LEU A 55 11.00 -23.66 -8.12
C LEU A 55 9.72 -24.09 -8.83
N LYS A 56 8.76 -23.18 -8.98
CA LYS A 56 7.49 -23.46 -9.68
C LYS A 56 7.72 -23.83 -11.13
N ALA A 57 8.60 -23.11 -11.83
CA ALA A 57 8.95 -23.41 -13.22
C ALA A 57 9.59 -24.80 -13.34
N LYS A 58 10.56 -25.12 -12.49
CA LYS A 58 11.22 -26.44 -12.44
C LYS A 58 10.21 -27.57 -12.19
N ASN A 59 9.38 -27.43 -11.16
CA ASN A 59 8.42 -28.45 -10.76
C ASN A 59 7.33 -28.66 -11.83
N THR A 60 6.88 -27.58 -12.46
CA THR A 60 5.92 -27.64 -13.58
C THR A 60 6.53 -28.36 -14.77
N ALA A 61 7.77 -28.04 -15.14
CA ALA A 61 8.47 -28.69 -16.24
C ALA A 61 8.67 -30.20 -16.01
N LEU A 62 8.95 -30.64 -14.77
CA LEU A 62 9.05 -32.06 -14.44
C LEU A 62 7.71 -32.79 -14.61
N ALA A 63 6.61 -32.19 -14.18
CA ALA A 63 5.28 -32.77 -14.35
C ALA A 63 4.86 -32.79 -15.84
N ASP A 64 5.22 -31.77 -16.62
CA ASP A 64 4.96 -31.73 -18.06
C ASP A 64 5.79 -32.77 -18.82
N ALA A 65 7.05 -32.97 -18.43
CA ALA A 65 7.89 -34.03 -18.99
C ALA A 65 7.31 -35.43 -18.70
N TYR A 66 6.69 -35.63 -17.54
CA TYR A 66 5.94 -36.86 -17.27
C TYR A 66 4.72 -36.98 -18.17
N ASP A 67 3.90 -35.93 -18.30
CA ASP A 67 2.69 -35.96 -19.11
C ASP A 67 2.99 -36.21 -20.60
N ALA A 68 4.12 -35.71 -21.10
CA ALA A 68 4.62 -35.99 -22.45
C ALA A 68 4.94 -37.48 -22.63
N ARG A 69 5.75 -38.05 -21.72
CA ARG A 69 6.10 -39.48 -21.74
C ARG A 69 4.88 -40.38 -21.56
N ALA A 70 3.93 -39.97 -20.73
CA ALA A 70 2.68 -40.69 -20.52
C ALA A 70 1.86 -40.73 -21.82
N ALA A 71 1.76 -39.62 -22.54
CA ALA A 71 1.06 -39.55 -23.81
C ALA A 71 1.70 -40.45 -24.89
N GLU A 72 3.03 -40.43 -25.02
CA GLU A 72 3.77 -41.32 -25.92
C GLU A 72 3.53 -42.81 -25.61
N ALA A 73 3.43 -43.15 -24.32
CA ALA A 73 3.18 -44.51 -23.86
C ALA A 73 1.69 -44.90 -23.80
N GLY A 74 0.76 -44.05 -24.26
CA GLY A 74 -0.69 -44.29 -24.19
C GLY A 74 -1.26 -44.32 -22.76
N ARG A 75 -0.55 -43.75 -21.78
CA ARG A 75 -0.95 -43.65 -20.37
C ARG A 75 -1.71 -42.35 -20.09
N LYS A 76 -2.46 -42.33 -19.00
CA LYS A 76 -3.17 -41.12 -18.54
C LYS A 76 -2.17 -40.07 -18.02
N LYS A 77 -2.47 -38.81 -18.31
CA LYS A 77 -1.79 -37.63 -17.73
C LYS A 77 -2.10 -37.48 -16.24
N LEU A 78 -1.25 -36.75 -15.53
CA LEU A 78 -1.43 -36.42 -14.13
C LEU A 78 -2.66 -35.54 -13.92
N THR A 79 -3.40 -35.82 -12.85
CA THR A 79 -4.40 -34.93 -12.30
C THR A 79 -3.77 -33.71 -11.63
N LYS A 80 -4.54 -32.63 -11.42
CA LYS A 80 -4.07 -31.44 -10.67
C LYS A 80 -3.56 -31.80 -9.26
N ARG A 81 -4.19 -32.79 -8.62
CA ARG A 81 -3.78 -33.30 -7.30
C ARG A 81 -2.41 -33.98 -7.39
N GLU A 82 -2.23 -34.92 -8.32
CA GLU A 82 -0.96 -35.64 -8.48
C GLU A 82 0.19 -34.70 -8.87
N ARG A 83 -0.06 -33.66 -9.66
CA ARG A 83 0.96 -32.64 -9.94
C ARG A 83 1.38 -31.91 -8.67
N LYS A 84 0.43 -31.58 -7.78
CA LYS A 84 0.73 -30.92 -6.51
C LYS A 84 1.48 -31.83 -5.55
N GLU A 85 1.07 -33.10 -5.45
CA GLU A 85 1.60 -34.06 -4.47
C GLU A 85 2.93 -34.68 -4.93
N ASN A 86 3.03 -35.12 -6.18
CA ASN A 86 4.19 -35.87 -6.67
C ASN A 86 5.29 -34.96 -7.24
N TYR A 87 4.91 -33.81 -7.78
CA TYR A 87 5.82 -32.86 -8.42
C TYR A 87 5.90 -31.52 -7.69
N PHE A 88 5.17 -31.33 -6.59
CA PHE A 88 5.27 -30.16 -5.74
C PHE A 88 5.06 -28.82 -6.50
N VAL A 89 4.20 -28.78 -7.53
CA VAL A 89 3.98 -27.59 -8.37
C VAL A 89 3.42 -26.38 -7.60
N GLY A 90 2.89 -26.59 -6.39
CA GLY A 90 2.40 -25.53 -5.50
C GLY A 90 3.34 -25.22 -4.32
N ALA A 91 4.54 -25.79 -4.28
CA ALA A 91 5.49 -25.55 -3.20
C ALA A 91 6.17 -24.18 -3.33
N ARG A 92 6.57 -23.62 -2.19
CA ARG A 92 7.39 -22.41 -2.10
C ARG A 92 8.78 -22.78 -1.56
N ALA A 93 9.82 -22.28 -2.20
CA ALA A 93 11.20 -22.36 -1.73
C ALA A 93 11.47 -21.42 -0.55
N ALA A 94 10.79 -20.28 -0.50
CA ALA A 94 10.96 -19.25 0.52
C ALA A 94 9.62 -18.59 0.88
N GLY A 95 9.54 -18.03 2.10
CA GLY A 95 8.36 -17.29 2.55
C GLY A 95 7.17 -18.20 2.90
N GLN A 96 7.44 -19.45 3.30
CA GLN A 96 6.41 -20.32 3.85
C GLN A 96 5.80 -19.65 5.09
N GLY A 97 4.49 -19.44 5.10
CA GLY A 97 3.80 -18.73 6.19
C GLY A 97 4.05 -17.21 6.26
N TYR A 98 4.74 -16.62 5.28
CA TYR A 98 4.95 -15.17 5.24
C TYR A 98 3.61 -14.45 5.00
N VAL A 99 3.31 -13.47 5.86
CA VAL A 99 2.19 -12.56 5.70
C VAL A 99 2.73 -11.18 5.34
N GLY A 100 2.41 -10.73 4.13
CA GLY A 100 2.78 -9.41 3.67
C GLY A 100 2.04 -8.28 4.37
N GLY A 101 2.53 -7.05 4.26
CA GLY A 101 1.83 -5.85 4.72
C GLY A 101 2.51 -5.10 5.87
N ARG A 102 3.76 -5.43 6.24
CA ARG A 102 4.50 -4.67 7.26
C ARG A 102 4.82 -3.25 6.80
N PHE A 103 5.28 -3.06 5.55
CA PHE A 103 5.58 -1.72 5.04
C PHE A 103 4.31 -0.87 4.96
N ARG A 104 3.27 -1.41 4.32
CA ARG A 104 1.93 -0.81 4.29
C ARG A 104 1.41 -0.46 5.69
N GLY A 105 1.50 -1.41 6.61
CA GLY A 105 1.05 -1.28 8.00
C GLY A 105 1.83 -0.28 8.83
N ASN A 106 3.08 0.02 8.46
CA ASN A 106 3.96 0.90 9.21
C ASN A 106 3.67 2.38 8.97
N ASN A 107 2.95 2.76 7.91
CA ASN A 107 2.60 4.16 7.71
C ASN A 107 1.82 4.70 8.90
N PHE A 108 2.18 5.88 9.40
CA PHE A 108 1.50 6.51 10.53
C PHE A 108 1.50 8.03 10.39
N VAL A 109 0.65 8.67 11.21
CA VAL A 109 0.48 10.12 11.22
C VAL A 109 0.78 10.67 12.61
N THR A 110 1.49 11.79 12.68
CA THR A 110 1.65 12.61 13.89
C THR A 110 1.33 14.08 13.58
N ILE A 111 1.06 14.87 14.62
CA ILE A 111 0.67 16.27 14.54
C ILE A 111 1.73 17.11 15.26
N ASP A 112 2.17 18.19 14.62
CA ASP A 112 3.14 19.21 15.04
C ASP A 112 4.57 18.71 15.31
N GLU A 113 4.74 17.48 15.78
CA GLU A 113 6.03 16.82 15.98
C GLU A 113 6.13 15.50 15.17
N PRO A 114 7.25 15.22 14.49
CA PRO A 114 7.46 13.96 13.80
C PRO A 114 7.73 12.81 14.79
N GLY A 115 7.26 11.60 14.45
CA GLY A 115 7.61 10.37 15.16
C GLY A 115 8.90 9.74 14.63
N TYR A 116 9.73 9.21 15.53
CA TYR A 116 11.00 8.51 15.21
C TYR A 116 10.96 7.03 15.59
N TYR A 117 9.78 6.42 15.50
CA TYR A 117 9.56 5.01 15.84
C TYR A 117 8.98 4.25 14.65
N GLU A 118 8.98 2.93 14.76
CA GLU A 118 8.29 2.04 13.82
C GLU A 118 7.00 1.50 14.45
N VAL A 119 5.94 1.39 13.66
CA VAL A 119 4.75 0.62 14.02
C VAL A 119 4.94 -0.85 13.62
N SER A 120 4.68 -1.78 14.54
CA SER A 120 4.85 -3.23 14.33
C SER A 120 3.72 -3.89 13.53
N ARG A 121 2.67 -3.13 13.19
CA ARG A 121 1.46 -3.57 12.51
C ARG A 121 1.77 -4.23 11.15
N VAL A 122 1.13 -5.37 10.90
CA VAL A 122 1.06 -6.02 9.58
C VAL A 122 -0.36 -5.84 9.08
N ASP A 123 -0.53 -5.08 8.00
CA ASP A 123 -1.84 -4.70 7.48
C ASP A 123 -1.86 -4.82 5.95
N PRO A 124 -2.15 -6.02 5.43
CA PRO A 124 -2.17 -6.25 3.99
C PRO A 124 -3.27 -5.44 3.27
N SER A 125 -4.43 -5.22 3.90
CA SER A 125 -5.50 -4.41 3.30
C SER A 125 -5.18 -2.91 3.36
N GLY A 126 -4.43 -2.46 4.37
CA GLY A 126 -4.17 -1.04 4.64
C GLY A 126 -5.28 -0.36 5.43
N SER A 127 -6.38 -1.06 5.70
CA SER A 127 -7.58 -0.49 6.32
C SER A 127 -7.35 -0.03 7.75
N ALA A 128 -6.61 -0.81 8.55
CA ALA A 128 -6.30 -0.43 9.93
C ALA A 128 -5.34 0.77 9.99
N THR A 129 -4.46 0.87 9.01
CA THR A 129 -3.48 1.94 8.86
C THR A 129 -4.15 3.25 8.46
N ILE A 130 -5.02 3.23 7.46
CA ILE A 130 -5.84 4.39 7.06
C ILE A 130 -6.75 4.81 8.22
N GLN A 131 -7.40 3.86 8.91
CA GLN A 131 -8.25 4.18 10.05
C GLN A 131 -7.47 4.89 11.17
N ALA A 132 -6.30 4.37 11.56
CA ALA A 132 -5.47 4.98 12.59
C ALA A 132 -4.98 6.38 12.18
N GLY A 133 -4.47 6.54 10.95
CA GLY A 133 -3.98 7.82 10.48
C GLY A 133 -5.09 8.85 10.29
N SER A 134 -6.25 8.45 9.75
CA SER A 134 -7.40 9.33 9.57
C SER A 134 -7.96 9.84 10.90
N ALA A 135 -8.00 9.00 11.94
CA ALA A 135 -8.38 9.42 13.29
C ALA A 135 -7.44 10.53 13.81
N THR A 136 -6.13 10.39 13.63
CA THR A 136 -5.16 11.43 13.98
C THR A 136 -5.36 12.71 13.15
N ILE A 137 -5.58 12.59 11.84
CA ILE A 137 -5.79 13.74 10.95
C ILE A 137 -7.06 14.50 11.35
N TYR A 138 -8.17 13.82 11.65
CA TYR A 138 -9.40 14.49 12.06
C TYR A 138 -9.26 15.27 13.38
N ALA A 139 -8.38 14.82 14.28
CA ALA A 139 -8.08 15.51 15.53
C ALA A 139 -7.14 16.71 15.36
N ALA A 140 -6.55 16.91 14.17
CA ALA A 140 -5.60 17.98 13.91
C ALA A 140 -6.26 19.37 14.03
N PRO A 141 -5.74 20.27 14.90
CA PRO A 141 -6.22 21.65 14.98
C PRO A 141 -5.96 22.42 13.66
N PRO A 142 -6.70 23.52 13.40
CA PRO A 142 -6.33 24.47 12.35
C PRO A 142 -4.87 24.90 12.46
N TYR A 143 -4.20 25.08 11.32
CA TYR A 143 -2.78 25.50 11.21
C TYR A 143 -1.73 24.55 11.81
N SER A 144 -2.12 23.32 12.16
CA SER A 144 -1.17 22.29 12.58
C SER A 144 -0.33 21.76 11.42
N THR A 145 0.85 21.21 11.75
CA THR A 145 1.68 20.48 10.79
C THR A 145 1.35 18.99 10.87
N ILE A 146 0.98 18.37 9.75
CA ILE A 146 0.66 16.94 9.68
C ILE A 146 1.84 16.20 9.07
N TYR A 147 2.40 15.23 9.80
CA TYR A 147 3.47 14.37 9.31
C TYR A 147 2.91 13.01 8.93
N ILE A 148 3.16 12.56 7.70
CA ILE A 148 2.85 11.21 7.23
C ILE A 148 4.18 10.48 7.05
N GLN A 149 4.39 9.40 7.80
CA GLN A 149 5.72 8.81 7.97
C GLN A 149 5.71 7.29 7.87
N ASN A 150 6.87 6.75 7.49
CA ASN A 150 7.23 5.35 7.59
C ASN A 150 8.74 5.30 7.85
N ASN A 151 9.12 4.70 8.96
CA ASN A 151 10.49 4.77 9.47
C ASN A 151 11.24 3.45 9.30
N LEU A 152 10.69 2.50 8.55
CA LEU A 152 11.39 1.27 8.22
C LEU A 152 12.60 1.60 7.35
N ILE A 153 13.78 1.16 7.78
CA ILE A 153 15.06 1.45 7.10
C ILE A 153 15.03 1.06 5.61
N TYR A 154 14.33 -0.03 5.26
CA TYR A 154 14.24 -0.48 3.88
C TYR A 154 13.26 0.34 3.02
N GLY A 155 12.53 1.30 3.58
CA GLY A 155 11.60 2.17 2.84
C GLY A 155 12.28 2.95 1.71
N GLN A 156 13.50 3.45 1.93
CA GLN A 156 14.29 4.12 0.89
C GLN A 156 14.57 3.23 -0.32
N ARG A 157 14.74 1.91 -0.09
CA ARG A 157 14.93 0.95 -1.19
C ARG A 157 13.65 0.77 -1.98
N LEU A 158 12.50 0.77 -1.32
CA LEU A 158 11.20 0.70 -2.00
C LEU A 158 10.93 1.95 -2.83
N GLU A 159 11.25 3.13 -2.31
CA GLU A 159 11.16 4.39 -3.06
C GLU A 159 12.06 4.42 -4.30
N SER A 160 13.20 3.72 -4.26
CA SER A 160 14.14 3.59 -5.38
C SER A 160 13.88 2.38 -6.28
N GLY A 161 12.67 1.81 -6.23
CA GLY A 161 12.24 0.80 -7.21
C GLY A 161 12.70 -0.63 -6.95
N HIS A 162 13.14 -0.96 -5.74
CA HIS A 162 13.53 -2.34 -5.41
C HIS A 162 12.33 -3.32 -5.26
N SER A 163 11.10 -2.83 -5.39
CA SER A 163 9.89 -3.64 -5.32
C SER A 163 9.29 -3.82 -6.70
N THR A 164 9.02 -5.07 -7.09
CA THR A 164 8.23 -5.35 -8.32
C THR A 164 6.77 -4.88 -8.20
N GLN A 165 6.27 -4.66 -6.98
CA GLN A 165 4.93 -4.12 -6.74
C GLN A 165 4.89 -2.59 -6.71
N ALA A 166 6.04 -1.94 -6.53
CA ALA A 166 6.19 -0.48 -6.51
C ALA A 166 7.51 -0.09 -7.20
N PRO A 167 7.63 -0.36 -8.52
CA PRO A 167 8.89 -0.17 -9.25
C PRO A 167 9.31 1.29 -9.37
N ASP A 168 8.36 2.21 -9.28
CA ASP A 168 8.55 3.65 -9.42
C ASP A 168 8.45 4.38 -8.06
N GLY A 169 8.49 3.64 -6.95
CA GLY A 169 8.34 4.18 -5.60
C GLY A 169 6.88 4.33 -5.14
N VAL A 170 6.69 4.86 -3.92
CA VAL A 170 5.38 5.00 -3.25
C VAL A 170 5.08 6.47 -2.97
N TYR A 171 5.94 7.12 -2.18
CA TYR A 171 5.69 8.47 -1.67
C TYR A 171 5.75 9.53 -2.78
N GLY A 172 6.75 9.44 -3.66
CA GLY A 172 6.89 10.39 -4.78
C GLY A 172 5.65 10.40 -5.68
N LEU A 173 5.14 9.22 -6.02
CA LEU A 173 3.95 9.07 -6.85
C LEU A 173 2.67 9.49 -6.13
N ALA A 174 2.52 9.11 -4.86
CA ALA A 174 1.37 9.54 -4.05
C ALA A 174 1.29 11.06 -3.97
N PHE A 175 2.41 11.72 -3.68
CA PHE A 175 2.49 13.17 -3.63
C PHE A 175 2.14 13.80 -4.98
N ALA A 176 2.75 13.33 -6.08
CA ALA A 176 2.50 13.87 -7.41
C ALA A 176 1.01 13.74 -7.81
N SER A 177 0.41 12.57 -7.57
CA SER A 177 -1.00 12.30 -7.88
C SER A 177 -1.94 13.22 -7.11
N VAL A 178 -1.73 13.39 -5.80
CA VAL A 178 -2.58 14.27 -4.99
C VAL A 178 -2.34 15.73 -5.33
N ALA A 179 -1.09 16.16 -5.51
CA ALA A 179 -0.78 17.54 -5.87
C ALA A 179 -1.38 17.95 -7.22
N GLU A 180 -1.53 17.01 -8.16
CA GLU A 180 -2.26 17.24 -9.41
C GLU A 180 -3.78 17.37 -9.19
N ALA A 181 -4.37 16.52 -8.35
CA ALA A 181 -5.82 16.53 -8.08
C ALA A 181 -6.31 17.79 -7.34
N TYR A 182 -5.43 18.48 -6.61
CA TYR A 182 -5.75 19.69 -5.85
C TYR A 182 -5.18 20.98 -6.47
N ARG A 183 -4.75 20.91 -7.73
CA ARG A 183 -4.19 22.04 -8.47
C ARG A 183 -5.26 23.00 -8.99
#